data_AF-K3YF35-F1
#
_entry.id   AF-K3YF35-F1
#
_cell.length_a   1.000
_cell.length_b   1.000
_cell.length_c   1.000
_cell.angle_alpha   90.00
_cell.angle_beta   90.00
_cell.angle_gamma   90.00
#
_symmetry.space_group_name_H-M   'P 1'
#
loop_
_entity.id
_entity.type
_entity.pdbx_description
1 polymer ?
#
loop_
_entity_poly.entity_id
_entity_poly.type
_entity_poly.pdbx_seq_one_letter_code
_entity_poly.pdbx_strand_id
1 'polypeptide(L)'
;MVNTEAYALEKLTNDIIETHPITYKTISHNVWALCCSGDHDLCIPFPGTEAWVRSIGYQVVDRWRPWYFGDQVAGYAEGYDHNLTFLTIKGAGHAVPEYKPKESLAFYSRWLAGEKF
;
A
#
# COMPACT_ATOMS: atom_id res chain seq x y z
N MET A 1 -3.16 -31.02 8.20
CA MET A 1 -3.50 -29.59 8.28
C MET A 1 -2.43 -28.86 7.50
N VAL A 2 -2.77 -28.26 6.36
CA VAL A 2 -1.81 -27.49 5.56
C VAL A 2 -1.55 -26.19 6.31
N ASN A 3 -0.28 -25.87 6.55
CA ASN A 3 0.12 -24.66 7.26
C ASN A 3 -0.30 -23.43 6.41
N THR A 4 -1.34 -22.73 6.85
CA THR A 4 -1.92 -21.57 6.17
C THR A 4 -0.92 -20.43 5.99
N GLU A 5 0.07 -20.30 6.87
CA GLU A 5 1.13 -19.30 6.73
C GLU A 5 2.09 -19.64 5.59
N ALA A 6 2.45 -20.92 5.43
CA ALA A 6 3.31 -21.36 4.33
C ALA A 6 2.61 -21.20 2.97
N TYR A 7 1.32 -21.48 2.90
CA TYR A 7 0.51 -21.26 1.69
C TYR A 7 0.37 -19.78 1.35
N ALA A 8 0.14 -18.92 2.35
CA ALA A 8 0.06 -17.47 2.14
C ALA A 8 1.40 -16.90 1.65
N LEU A 9 2.52 -17.34 2.21
CA LEU A 9 3.87 -16.94 1.79
C LEU A 9 4.19 -17.42 0.37
N GLU A 10 3.87 -18.66 0.03
CA GLU A 10 4.08 -19.21 -1.33
C GLU A 10 3.22 -18.48 -2.36
N LYS A 11 1.95 -18.19 -2.03
CA LYS A 11 1.06 -17.40 -2.89
C LYS A 11 1.57 -15.96 -3.06
N LEU A 12 1.98 -15.31 -1.98
CA LEU A 12 2.64 -13.99 -2.02
C LEU A 12 3.90 -14.03 -2.88
N THR A 13 4.71 -15.08 -2.78
CA THR A 13 5.95 -15.21 -3.56
C THR A 13 5.65 -15.37 -5.04
N ASN A 14 4.64 -16.17 -5.41
CA ASN A 14 4.22 -16.33 -6.79
C ASN A 14 3.57 -15.05 -7.35
N ASP A 15 2.74 -14.36 -6.57
CA ASP A 15 2.14 -13.08 -6.95
C ASP A 15 3.22 -11.98 -7.13
N ILE A 16 4.26 -11.96 -6.28
CA ILE A 16 5.44 -11.10 -6.43
C ILE A 16 6.13 -11.40 -7.77
N ILE A 17 6.44 -12.67 -8.06
CA ILE A 17 7.17 -13.06 -9.28
C ILE A 17 6.39 -12.71 -10.55
N GLU A 18 5.07 -12.92 -10.55
CA GLU A 18 4.25 -12.68 -11.74
C GLU A 18 3.99 -11.19 -11.99
N THR A 19 3.79 -10.40 -10.94
CA THR A 19 3.42 -8.97 -11.10
C THR A 19 4.64 -8.05 -11.19
N HIS A 20 5.77 -8.39 -10.57
CA HIS A 20 7.00 -7.58 -10.56
C HIS A 20 7.44 -7.08 -11.94
N PRO A 21 7.51 -7.91 -12.99
CA PRO A 21 8.00 -7.46 -14.28
C PRO A 21 7.08 -6.40 -14.90
N ILE A 22 5.77 -6.49 -14.65
CA ILE A 22 4.76 -5.57 -15.20
C ILE A 22 4.74 -4.28 -14.39
N THR A 23 4.73 -4.37 -13.07
CA THR A 23 4.75 -3.19 -12.18
C THR A 23 6.05 -2.42 -12.32
N TYR A 24 7.21 -3.08 -12.26
CA TYR A 24 8.50 -2.43 -12.48
C TYR A 24 8.55 -1.70 -13.84
N LYS A 25 8.11 -2.36 -14.92
CA LYS A 25 8.07 -1.76 -16.26
C LYS A 25 7.07 -0.60 -16.35
N THR A 26 5.99 -0.59 -15.58
CA THR A 26 4.98 0.48 -15.68
C THR A 26 5.40 1.71 -14.88
N ILE A 27 5.93 1.50 -13.67
CA ILE A 27 6.35 2.58 -12.77
C ILE A 27 7.63 3.27 -13.31
N SER A 28 8.47 2.55 -14.07
CA SER A 28 9.64 3.13 -14.75
C SER A 28 9.32 4.17 -15.83
N HIS A 29 8.05 4.30 -16.27
CA HIS A 29 7.64 5.28 -17.27
C HIS A 29 7.12 6.61 -16.67
N ASN A 30 7.61 6.99 -15.49
CA ASN A 30 7.29 8.27 -14.83
C ASN A 30 5.81 8.40 -14.41
N VAL A 31 5.16 7.27 -14.16
CA VAL A 31 3.78 7.19 -13.67
C VAL A 31 3.78 7.24 -12.15
N TRP A 32 2.82 7.95 -11.57
CA TRP A 32 2.61 7.97 -10.13
C TRP A 32 1.87 6.69 -9.71
N ALA A 33 2.38 5.99 -8.71
CA ALA A 33 1.81 4.73 -8.24
C ALA A 33 1.41 4.84 -6.76
N LEU A 34 0.20 4.40 -6.43
CA LEU A 34 -0.31 4.33 -5.07
C LEU A 34 -0.72 2.89 -4.77
N CYS A 35 -0.13 2.31 -3.73
CA CYS A 35 -0.58 1.06 -3.14
C CYS A 35 -1.23 1.38 -1.80
N CYS A 36 -2.48 0.99 -1.59
CA CYS A 36 -3.18 1.25 -0.34
C CYS A 36 -3.82 -0.03 0.24
N SER A 37 -3.85 -0.14 1.56
CA SER A 37 -4.41 -1.29 2.26
C SER A 37 -5.13 -0.88 3.55
N GLY A 38 -6.30 -1.46 3.80
CA GLY A 38 -6.98 -1.32 5.08
C GLY A 38 -6.32 -2.20 6.13
N ASP A 39 -5.94 -1.64 7.29
CA ASP A 39 -5.17 -2.37 8.30
C ASP A 39 -5.99 -3.44 9.07
N HIS A 40 -7.31 -3.51 8.85
CA HIS A 40 -8.21 -4.54 9.37
C HIS A 40 -8.67 -5.53 8.29
N ASP A 41 -8.11 -5.47 7.08
CA ASP A 41 -8.35 -6.50 6.07
C ASP A 41 -7.65 -7.81 6.47
N LEU A 42 -8.44 -8.87 6.68
CA LEU A 42 -7.91 -10.20 6.98
C LEU A 42 -7.80 -11.08 5.73
N CYS A 43 -8.43 -10.69 4.61
CA CYS A 43 -8.32 -11.40 3.34
C CYS A 43 -6.98 -11.13 2.67
N ILE A 44 -6.56 -9.86 2.64
CA ILE A 44 -5.26 -9.40 2.14
C ILE A 44 -4.62 -8.46 3.18
N PRO A 45 -3.99 -9.01 4.24
CA PRO A 45 -3.43 -8.20 5.32
C PRO A 45 -2.32 -7.26 4.85
N PHE A 46 -2.34 -6.02 5.34
CA PHE A 46 -1.39 -4.99 4.95
C PHE A 46 0.10 -5.39 5.09
N PRO A 47 0.56 -6.22 6.06
CA PRO A 47 1.97 -6.60 6.14
C PRO A 47 2.43 -7.40 4.92
N GLY A 48 1.53 -8.20 4.32
CA GLY A 48 1.82 -8.92 3.08
C GLY A 48 1.98 -7.96 1.90
N THR A 49 1.09 -6.97 1.79
CA THR A 49 1.19 -5.91 0.78
C THR A 49 2.43 -5.04 0.98
N GLU A 50 2.79 -4.70 2.22
CA GLU A 50 4.00 -3.96 2.57
C GLU A 50 5.25 -4.73 2.15
N ALA A 51 5.31 -6.03 2.45
CA ALA A 51 6.41 -6.90 2.03
C ALA A 51 6.51 -6.99 0.49
N TRP A 52 5.38 -7.06 -0.21
CA TRP A 52 5.33 -7.02 -1.67
C TRP A 52 5.86 -5.69 -2.24
N VAL A 53 5.44 -4.54 -1.68
CA VAL A 53 5.96 -3.22 -2.10
C VAL A 53 7.46 -3.14 -1.88
N ARG A 54 7.96 -3.59 -0.72
CA ARG A 54 9.40 -3.59 -0.41
C ARG A 54 10.22 -4.47 -1.33
N SER A 55 9.66 -5.59 -1.79
CA SER A 55 10.37 -6.51 -2.69
C SER A 55 10.63 -5.90 -4.07
N ILE A 56 9.96 -4.81 -4.45
CA ILE A 56 10.23 -4.02 -5.67
C ILE A 56 11.67 -3.46 -5.66
N GLY A 57 12.25 -3.22 -4.49
CA GLY A 57 13.65 -2.81 -4.34
C GLY A 57 13.92 -1.31 -4.55
N TYR A 58 12.87 -0.49 -4.62
CA TYR A 58 12.95 0.97 -4.68
C TYR A 58 13.46 1.57 -3.37
N GLN A 59 14.21 2.67 -3.45
CA GLN A 59 14.75 3.32 -2.25
C GLN A 59 13.64 4.07 -1.51
N VAL A 60 13.65 4.00 -0.18
CA VAL A 60 12.74 4.78 0.65
C VAL A 60 13.22 6.24 0.67
N VAL A 61 12.40 7.15 0.16
CA VAL A 61 12.67 8.60 0.11
C VAL A 61 11.85 9.40 1.13
N ASP A 62 10.76 8.82 1.63
CA ASP A 62 9.94 9.35 2.73
C ASP A 62 9.60 8.21 3.68
N ARG A 63 10.22 8.21 4.86
CA ARG A 63 10.17 7.06 5.79
C ARG A 63 8.78 6.87 6.36
N TRP A 64 8.45 5.62 6.66
CA TRP A 64 7.24 5.21 7.38
C TRP A 64 6.86 6.15 8.52
N ARG A 65 5.70 6.81 8.39
CA ARG A 65 5.22 7.82 9.33
C ARG A 65 3.70 7.92 9.30
N PRO A 66 3.06 8.40 10.38
CA PRO A 66 1.62 8.59 10.39
C PRO A 66 1.19 9.66 9.38
N TRP A 67 0.03 9.46 8.78
CA TRP A 67 -0.68 10.50 8.04
C TRP A 67 -2.00 10.83 8.75
N TYR A 68 -2.42 12.08 8.61
CA TYR A 68 -3.50 12.65 9.41
C TYR A 68 -4.69 13.06 8.56
N PHE A 69 -5.89 12.80 9.08
CA PHE A 69 -7.14 13.36 8.60
C PHE A 69 -7.79 14.13 9.76
N GLY A 70 -7.79 15.46 9.66
CA GLY A 70 -8.05 16.32 10.82
C GLY A 70 -7.00 16.08 11.92
N ASP A 71 -7.44 15.99 13.16
CA ASP A 71 -6.57 15.78 14.33
C ASP A 71 -6.38 14.30 14.70
N GLN A 72 -6.63 13.38 13.76
CA GLN A 72 -6.58 11.94 13.99
C GLN A 72 -5.62 11.26 13.01
N VAL A 73 -4.89 10.26 13.52
CA VAL A 73 -4.08 9.37 12.68
C VAL A 73 -5.04 8.53 11.84
N ALA A 74 -4.99 8.75 10.53
CA ALA A 74 -5.81 8.03 9.56
C ALA A 74 -5.08 6.79 9.01
N GLY A 75 -3.78 6.67 9.26
CA GLY A 75 -2.96 5.49 8.97
C GLY A 75 -1.48 5.88 8.89
N TYR A 76 -0.72 5.11 8.12
CA TYR A 76 0.71 5.35 7.89
C TYR A 76 1.04 5.35 6.40
N ALA A 77 2.06 6.11 6.02
CA ALA A 77 2.53 6.19 4.66
C ALA A 77 4.05 6.04 4.60
N GLU A 78 4.54 5.43 3.52
CA GLU A 78 5.96 5.37 3.15
C GLU A 78 6.11 5.64 1.66
N GLY A 79 6.97 6.60 1.36
CA GLY A 79 7.28 7.03 0.00
C GLY A 79 8.57 6.39 -0.48
N TYR A 80 8.52 5.87 -1.70
CA TYR A 80 9.62 5.26 -2.41
C TYR A 80 10.05 6.15 -3.58
N ASP A 81 11.25 5.95 -4.10
CA ASP A 81 11.64 6.54 -5.38
C ASP A 81 10.71 6.05 -6.52
N HIS A 82 10.90 6.61 -7.72
CA HIS A 82 10.04 6.33 -8.88
C HIS A 82 8.53 6.58 -8.63
N ASN A 83 8.19 7.56 -7.78
CA ASN A 83 6.82 8.01 -7.51
C ASN A 83 5.88 6.91 -6.95
N LEU A 84 6.42 5.93 -6.22
CA LEU A 84 5.63 4.92 -5.54
C LEU A 84 5.35 5.32 -4.10
N THR A 85 4.08 5.25 -3.68
CA THR A 85 3.67 5.45 -2.28
C THR A 85 2.90 4.23 -1.79
N PHE A 86 3.25 3.75 -0.59
CA PHE A 86 2.46 2.77 0.14
C PHE A 86 1.73 3.45 1.30
N LEU A 87 0.44 3.16 1.47
CA LEU A 87 -0.42 3.80 2.47
C LEU A 87 -1.32 2.77 3.16
N THR A 88 -1.41 2.85 4.49
CA THR A 88 -2.41 2.12 5.28
C THR A 88 -3.55 3.03 5.66
N ILE A 89 -4.75 2.46 5.82
CA ILE A 89 -5.92 3.17 6.33
C ILE A 89 -6.39 2.50 7.61
N LYS A 90 -6.28 3.24 8.72
CA LYS A 90 -6.57 2.76 10.07
C LYS A 90 -8.06 2.48 10.26
N GLY A 91 -8.37 1.26 10.67
CA GLY A 91 -9.73 0.78 10.91
C GLY A 91 -10.52 0.47 9.64
N ALA A 92 -9.87 0.33 8.48
CA ALA A 92 -10.52 -0.06 7.24
C ALA A 92 -10.30 -1.54 6.93
N GLY A 93 -11.32 -2.21 6.39
CA GLY A 93 -11.21 -3.56 5.83
C GLY A 93 -10.83 -3.58 4.36
N HIS A 94 -11.12 -4.69 3.67
CA HIS A 94 -10.79 -4.90 2.24
C HIS A 94 -11.32 -3.79 1.33
N ALA A 95 -12.60 -3.44 1.48
CA ALA A 95 -13.25 -2.35 0.75
C ALA A 95 -13.06 -1.02 1.47
N VAL A 96 -11.85 -0.45 1.44
CA VAL A 96 -11.49 0.77 2.21
C VAL A 96 -12.53 1.90 2.12
N PRO A 97 -13.07 2.27 0.94
CA PRO A 97 -14.09 3.33 0.83
C PRO A 97 -15.42 3.03 1.52
N GLU A 98 -15.75 1.75 1.73
CA GLU A 98 -16.96 1.33 2.47
C GLU A 98 -16.83 1.64 3.97
N TYR A 99 -15.65 1.34 4.54
CA TYR A 99 -15.40 1.50 5.99
C TYR A 99 -14.98 2.92 6.36
N LYS A 100 -14.20 3.58 5.49
CA LYS A 100 -13.54 4.87 5.75
C LYS A 100 -13.71 5.84 4.58
N PRO A 101 -14.95 6.23 4.22
CA PRO A 101 -15.21 7.00 3.00
C PRO A 101 -14.56 8.39 3.00
N LYS A 102 -14.48 9.07 4.15
CA LYS A 102 -13.91 10.42 4.26
C LYS A 102 -12.39 10.39 4.11
N GLU A 103 -11.75 9.47 4.82
CA GLU A 103 -10.32 9.22 4.73
C GLU A 103 -9.93 8.74 3.34
N SER A 104 -10.81 7.95 2.70
CA SER A 104 -10.62 7.48 1.32
C SER A 104 -10.58 8.60 0.30
N LEU A 105 -11.58 9.49 0.36
CA LEU A 105 -11.60 10.67 -0.48
C LEU A 105 -10.38 11.56 -0.20
N ALA A 106 -10.05 11.77 1.08
CA ALA A 106 -8.93 12.62 1.47
C ALA A 106 -7.59 12.09 0.93
N PHE A 107 -7.29 10.79 1.09
CA PHE A 107 -6.02 10.28 0.61
C PHE A 107 -5.95 10.31 -0.93
N TYR A 108 -7.07 10.00 -1.60
CA TYR A 108 -7.12 9.96 -3.06
C TYR A 108 -6.98 11.36 -3.66
N SER A 109 -7.65 12.37 -3.08
CA SER A 109 -7.50 13.76 -3.48
C SER A 109 -6.08 14.29 -3.26
N ARG A 110 -5.45 13.98 -2.12
CA ARG A 110 -4.05 14.36 -1.85
C ARG A 110 -3.10 13.74 -2.88
N TRP A 111 -3.28 12.46 -3.18
CA TRP A 111 -2.45 11.76 -4.17
C TRP A 111 -2.59 12.37 -5.57
N LEU A 112 -3.82 12.67 -6.02
CA LEU A 112 -4.07 13.33 -7.30
C LEU A 112 -3.46 14.75 -7.38
N ALA A 113 -3.43 15.47 -6.27
CA ALA A 113 -2.82 16.79 -6.16
C ALA A 113 -1.28 16.76 -6.04
N GLY A 114 -0.70 15.57 -5.86
CA GLY A 114 0.73 15.39 -5.61
C GLY A 114 1.19 15.85 -4.23
N GLU A 115 0.27 15.92 -3.27
CA GLU A 115 0.55 16.31 -1.90
C GLU A 115 1.18 15.15 -1.11
N LYS A 116 2.04 15.50 -0.16
CA LYS A 116 2.57 14.52 0.79
C LYS A 116 1.49 14.13 1.80
N PHE A 117 1.49 12.86 2.17
CA PHE A 117 0.65 12.34 3.25
C PHE A 117 1.06 12.87 4.61
#